data_AF-A0A1C4IHI2-F1
#
_entry.id   AF-A0A1C4IHI2-F1
#
_cell.length_a   1.000
_cell.length_b   1.000
_cell.length_c   1.000
_cell.angle_alpha   90.00
_cell.angle_beta   90.00
_cell.angle_gamma   90.00
#
_symmetry.space_group_name_H-M   'P 1'
#
loop_
_entity.id
_entity.type
_entity.pdbx_description
1 polymer ?
#
loop_
_entity_poly.entity_id
_entity_poly.type
_entity_poly.pdbx_seq_one_letter_code
_entity_poly.pdbx_strand_id
1 'polypeptide(L)'
;MSAAELLTGALQDRGRAVTVGSPTFGKGSVQMPSRLPGGSVAELTVGHYRTPGGRNVDGRGITPDLVVGERAQQRAETVLSGLGGGS
;
A
#
# COMPACT_ATOMS: atom_id res chain seq x y z
N MET A 1 -2.84 4.34 -5.36
CA MET A 1 -1.92 3.41 -4.67
C MET A 1 -0.49 3.79 -5.00
N SER A 2 0.25 4.30 -4.01
CA SER A 2 1.71 4.51 -4.01
C SER A 2 2.08 5.16 -2.67
N ALA A 3 1.59 6.38 -2.42
CA ALA A 3 1.78 7.08 -1.13
C ALA A 3 1.27 6.27 0.10
N ALA A 4 0.14 5.56 -0.05
CA ALA A 4 -0.37 4.67 0.99
C ALA A 4 0.62 3.53 1.33
N GLU A 5 1.29 2.96 0.31
CA GLU A 5 2.27 1.89 0.53
C GLU A 5 3.52 2.41 1.24
N LEU A 6 3.96 3.64 0.91
CA LEU A 6 5.07 4.27 1.63
C LEU A 6 4.73 4.63 3.06
N LEU A 7 3.52 5.13 3.31
CA LEU A 7 3.04 5.39 4.66
C LEU A 7 3.02 4.09 5.48
N THR A 8 2.39 3.04 4.95
CA THR A 8 2.33 1.72 5.60
C THR A 8 3.72 1.17 5.87
N GLY A 9 4.61 1.17 4.87
CA GLY A 9 6.00 0.71 5.02
C GLY A 9 6.80 1.52 6.02
N ALA A 10 6.62 2.86 6.06
CA ALA A 10 7.31 3.74 7.00
C ALA A 10 6.83 3.57 8.44
N LEU A 11 5.54 3.27 8.66
CA LEU A 11 5.00 2.95 9.97
C LEU A 11 5.49 1.57 10.43
N GLN A 12 5.48 0.58 9.54
CA GLN A 12 5.96 -0.78 9.81
C GLN A 12 7.47 -0.79 10.14
N ASP A 13 8.31 -0.15 9.31
CA ASP A 13 9.77 -0.09 9.52
C ASP A 13 10.16 0.55 10.85
N ARG A 14 9.35 1.46 11.37
CA ARG A 14 9.60 2.16 12.63
C ARG A 14 8.90 1.51 13.82
N GLY A 15 8.25 0.37 13.63
CA GLY A 15 7.46 -0.30 14.69
C GLY A 15 6.35 0.60 15.25
N ARG A 16 5.78 1.48 14.42
CA ARG A 16 4.74 2.44 14.84
C ARG A 16 3.32 1.96 14.56
N ALA A 17 3.15 0.93 13.76
CA ALA A 17 1.87 0.28 13.52
C ALA A 17 2.08 -1.21 13.24
N VAL A 18 1.08 -2.02 13.59
CA VAL A 18 0.92 -3.39 13.09
C VAL A 18 0.03 -3.33 11.87
N THR A 19 0.53 -3.84 10.76
CA THR A 19 -0.16 -3.83 9.48
C THR A 19 -0.92 -5.15 9.30
N VAL A 20 -2.17 -5.05 8.88
CA VAL A 20 -3.08 -6.20 8.77
C VAL A 20 -3.76 -6.17 7.42
N GLY A 21 -3.83 -7.30 6.72
CA GLY A 21 -4.48 -7.35 5.41
C GLY A 21 -3.87 -8.38 4.47
N SER A 22 -3.80 -8.02 3.19
CA SER A 22 -3.10 -8.74 2.13
C SER A 22 -1.92 -7.90 1.61
N PRO A 23 -0.98 -8.50 0.86
CA PRO A 23 0.09 -7.74 0.21
C PRO A 23 -0.47 -6.59 -0.66
N THR A 24 0.16 -5.43 -0.58
CA THR A 24 -0.24 -4.28 -1.42
C THR A 24 0.25 -4.44 -2.86
N PHE A 25 -0.23 -3.57 -3.76
CA PHE A 25 -0.01 -3.68 -5.20
C PHE A 25 1.47 -3.61 -5.65
N GLY A 26 2.27 -2.74 -5.02
CA GLY A 26 3.66 -2.51 -5.38
C GLY A 26 3.88 -1.42 -6.42
N LYS A 27 3.13 -0.30 -6.35
CA LYS A 27 3.40 0.85 -7.21
C LYS A 27 4.44 1.76 -6.54
N GLY A 28 5.72 1.50 -6.84
CA GLY A 28 6.85 2.22 -6.28
C GLY A 28 7.47 3.26 -7.22
N SER A 29 7.12 3.31 -8.50
CA SER A 29 7.69 4.26 -9.46
C SER A 29 7.15 5.70 -9.33
N VAL A 30 8.03 6.67 -9.58
CA VAL A 30 7.73 8.10 -9.74
C VAL A 30 7.79 8.44 -11.21
N GLN A 31 6.71 9.01 -11.74
CA GLN A 31 6.64 9.47 -13.12
C GLN A 31 6.66 10.99 -13.17
N MET A 32 7.39 11.54 -14.15
CA MET A 32 7.46 12.97 -14.41
C MET A 32 7.15 13.22 -15.89
N PRO A 33 6.09 14.00 -16.20
CA PRO A 33 5.75 14.33 -17.57
C PRO A 33 6.78 15.31 -18.16
N SER A 34 7.21 15.05 -19.39
CA SER A 34 8.06 15.93 -20.19
C SER A 34 7.34 16.31 -21.48
N ARG A 35 7.11 17.61 -21.69
CA ARG A 35 6.51 18.12 -22.93
C ARG A 35 7.53 18.08 -24.06
N LEU A 36 7.11 17.61 -25.23
CA LEU A 36 7.94 17.54 -26.42
C LEU A 36 7.59 18.65 -27.42
N PRO A 37 8.52 19.00 -28.34
CA PRO A 37 8.18 19.85 -29.48
C PRO A 37 6.99 19.27 -30.25
N GLY A 38 5.98 20.08 -30.54
CA GLY A 38 4.73 19.63 -31.19
C GLY A 38 3.58 19.31 -30.21
N GLY A 39 3.79 19.44 -28.89
CA GLY A 39 2.71 19.43 -27.90
C GLY A 39 2.37 18.07 -27.28
N SER A 40 3.04 17.00 -27.69
CA SER A 40 2.94 15.68 -27.04
C SER A 40 3.63 15.66 -25.67
N VAL A 41 3.35 14.63 -24.86
CA VAL A 41 3.93 14.44 -23.53
C VAL A 41 4.53 13.04 -23.42
N ALA A 42 5.77 12.96 -22.97
CA ALA A 42 6.41 11.73 -22.55
C ALA A 42 6.28 11.57 -21.03
N GLU A 43 5.62 10.50 -20.58
CA GLU A 43 5.61 10.13 -19.16
C GLU A 43 6.84 9.28 -18.87
N LEU A 44 7.75 9.81 -18.05
CA LEU A 44 9.05 9.18 -17.79
C LEU A 44 9.13 8.73 -16.34
N THR A 45 9.50 7.48 -16.10
CA THR A 45 9.88 7.04 -14.76
C THR A 45 11.22 7.65 -14.40
N VAL A 46 11.24 8.49 -13.36
CA VAL A 46 12.43 9.22 -12.90
C VAL A 46 12.99 8.67 -11.58
N GLY A 47 12.33 7.68 -10.99
CA GLY A 47 12.82 7.05 -9.78
C GLY A 47 11.86 6.02 -9.21
N HIS A 48 12.31 5.38 -8.14
CA HIS A 48 11.53 4.41 -7.38
C HIS A 48 11.64 4.74 -5.89
N TYR A 49 10.51 4.65 -5.20
CA TYR A 49 10.46 4.82 -3.77
C TYR A 49 11.01 3.62 -3.02
N ARG A 50 11.63 3.91 -1.88
CA ARG A 50 12.03 2.91 -0.88
C ARG A 50 11.46 3.29 0.47
N THR A 51 11.19 2.29 1.28
CA THR A 51 10.81 2.53 2.68
C THR A 51 12.04 3.04 3.46
N PRO A 52 11.87 3.65 4.65
CA PRO A 52 12.98 4.10 5.50
C PRO A 52 13.99 3.01 5.87
N GLY A 53 13.53 1.76 6.04
CA GLY A 53 14.36 0.57 6.23
C GLY A 53 14.98 0.03 4.94
N GLY A 54 14.84 0.75 3.83
CA GLY A 54 15.47 0.45 2.55
C GLY A 54 14.74 -0.61 1.70
N ARG A 55 13.51 -1.02 2.02
CA ARG A 55 12.78 -2.00 1.20
C ARG A 55 12.36 -1.39 -0.14
N ASN A 56 12.49 -2.16 -1.22
CA ASN A 56 11.92 -1.77 -2.52
C ASN A 56 10.43 -2.10 -2.54
N VAL A 57 9.61 -1.11 -2.92
CA VAL A 57 8.15 -1.24 -3.02
C VAL A 57 7.73 -1.65 -4.43
N ASP A 58 8.49 -1.26 -5.45
CA ASP A 58 8.08 -1.43 -6.84
C ASP A 58 8.03 -2.91 -7.25
N GLY A 59 6.88 -3.35 -7.78
CA GLY A 59 6.60 -4.73 -8.17
C GLY A 59 6.44 -5.73 -7.02
N ARG A 60 6.60 -5.30 -5.76
CA ARG A 60 6.50 -6.17 -4.57
C ARG A 60 5.42 -5.77 -3.59
N GLY A 61 5.19 -4.47 -3.43
CA GLY A 61 4.32 -3.92 -2.39
C GLY A 61 4.89 -4.07 -0.99
N ILE A 62 4.01 -3.90 -0.01
CA ILE A 62 4.25 -4.10 1.41
C ILE A 62 3.52 -5.36 1.84
N THR A 63 4.26 -6.30 2.40
CA THR A 63 3.69 -7.47 3.08
C THR A 63 3.24 -7.04 4.49
N PRO A 64 1.96 -7.27 4.85
CA PRO A 64 1.48 -6.93 6.18
C PRO A 64 2.08 -7.85 7.25
N ASP A 65 2.18 -7.36 8.48
CA ASP A 65 2.64 -8.13 9.64
C ASP A 65 1.68 -9.28 9.96
N LEU A 66 0.38 -9.05 9.78
CA LEU A 66 -0.68 -10.04 9.95
C LEU A 66 -1.44 -10.23 8.63
N VAL A 67 -1.15 -11.34 7.96
CA VAL A 67 -1.89 -11.74 6.75
C VAL A 67 -3.26 -12.28 7.16
N VAL A 68 -4.31 -11.80 6.51
CA VAL A 68 -5.67 -12.27 6.74
C VAL A 68 -6.21 -12.99 5.50
N GLY A 69 -7.02 -14.03 5.71
CA GLY A 69 -7.64 -14.77 4.61
C GLY A 69 -8.72 -13.95 3.89
N GLU A 70 -9.07 -14.34 2.65
CA GLU A 70 -9.94 -13.56 1.75
C GLU A 70 -11.30 -13.17 2.33
N ARG A 71 -11.84 -13.94 3.28
CA ARG A 71 -13.13 -13.67 3.95
C ARG A 71 -13.00 -12.99 5.31
N ALA A 72 -11.83 -12.46 5.65
CA ALA A 72 -11.60 -11.85 6.96
C ALA A 72 -12.53 -10.66 7.22
N GLN A 73 -12.75 -9.81 6.21
CA GLN A 73 -13.68 -8.68 6.33
C GLN A 73 -15.12 -9.15 6.57
N GLN A 74 -15.62 -10.08 5.76
CA GLN A 74 -16.97 -10.65 5.91
C GLN A 74 -17.17 -11.30 7.29
N ARG A 75 -16.15 -12.02 7.78
CA ARG A 75 -16.17 -12.59 9.13
C ARG A 75 -16.20 -11.50 10.21
N ALA A 76 -15.40 -10.46 10.07
CA ALA A 76 -15.38 -9.34 11.00
C ALA A 76 -16.74 -8.62 11.05
N GLU A 77 -17.35 -8.37 9.89
CA GLU A 77 -18.67 -7.75 9.78
C GLU A 77 -19.76 -8.62 10.44
N THR A 78 -19.71 -9.94 10.24
CA THR A 78 -20.65 -10.90 10.87
C THR A 78 -20.52 -10.90 12.40
N VAL A 79 -19.29 -10.87 12.92
CA VAL A 79 -19.04 -10.83 14.36
C VAL A 79 -19.50 -9.48 14.94
N LEU A 80 -19.13 -8.37 14.32
CA LEU A 80 -19.47 -7.03 14.81
C LEU A 80 -20.98 -6.75 14.76
N SER A 81 -21.70 -7.22 13.74
CA SER A 81 -23.16 -7.11 13.68
C SER A 81 -23.84 -7.97 14.74
N GLY A 82 -23.32 -9.18 15.01
CA GLY A 82 -23.82 -10.05 16.07
C GLY A 82 -23.62 -9.50 17.49
N LEU A 83 -22.55 -8.72 17.71
CA LEU A 83 -22.29 -8.03 18.99
C LEU A 83 -23.21 -6.84 19.24
N GLY A 84 -23.86 -6.29 18.20
CA GLY A 84 -24.77 -5.15 18.31
C GLY A 84 -26.20 -5.47 18.76
N GLY A 85 -26.54 -6.75 18.94
CA GLY A 85 -27.92 -7.22 19.21
C GLY A 85 -28.25 -7.55 20.68
N GLY A 86 -27.39 -7.20 21.63
CA GLY A 86 -27.59 -7.44 23.06
C GLY A 86 -27.95 -6.18 23.84
N SER A 87 -29.19 -5.68 23.65
CA SER A 87 -29.88 -4.73 24.54
C SER A 87 -31.36 -5.06 24.53
#